data_AF-A0A8T0DBH2-F1
#
_entry.id   AF-A0A8T0DBH2-F1
#
_cell.length_a   1.000
_cell.length_b   1.000
_cell.length_c   1.000
_cell.angle_alpha   90.00
_cell.angle_beta   90.00
_cell.angle_gamma   90.00
#
_symmetry.space_group_name_H-M   'P 1'
#
loop_
_entity.id
_entity.type
_entity.pdbx_description
1 polymer ?
#
loop_
_entity_poly.entity_id
_entity_poly.type
_entity_poly.pdbx_seq_one_letter_code
_entity_poly.pdbx_strand_id
1 'polypeptide(L)'
;MQALVIKKTEEIHEAICFTMLLCPYRKRNAAVITGADTGPAREPNDVPDEMHVDPSSGRKKQEDRDELNDSIYGEFIRCGGSPCSKDPYNTDDQKADATYSPIDDRMEERYREYCKKRDRGETENYQRERPKTQRQFTVLKRDLASVSESK
;
A
#
# COMPACT_ATOMS: atom_id res chain seq x y z
N MET A 1 -28.82 -41.86 -11.26
CA MET A 1 -27.64 -41.33 -11.99
C MET A 1 -27.31 -39.87 -11.63
N GLN A 2 -28.27 -38.95 -11.53
CA GLN A 2 -28.00 -37.52 -11.27
C GLN A 2 -27.51 -37.21 -9.84
N ALA A 3 -27.99 -37.91 -8.80
CA ALA A 3 -27.60 -37.66 -7.40
C ALA A 3 -26.14 -38.04 -7.07
N LEU A 4 -25.51 -38.91 -7.87
CA LEU A 4 -24.12 -39.35 -7.67
C LEU A 4 -23.12 -38.39 -8.33
N VAL A 5 -23.57 -37.65 -9.35
CA VAL A 5 -22.77 -36.61 -10.03
C VAL A 5 -22.64 -35.37 -9.15
N ILE A 6 -23.71 -34.97 -8.46
CA ILE A 6 -23.74 -33.78 -7.59
C ILE A 6 -22.82 -33.95 -6.37
N LYS A 7 -22.84 -35.11 -5.71
CA LYS A 7 -21.93 -35.39 -4.58
C LYS A 7 -20.46 -35.39 -5.00
N LYS A 8 -20.17 -35.91 -6.19
CA LYS A 8 -18.81 -35.92 -6.75
C LYS A 8 -18.34 -34.52 -7.12
N THR A 9 -19.25 -33.61 -7.52
CA THR A 9 -18.89 -32.22 -7.81
C THR A 9 -18.64 -31.39 -6.54
N GLU A 10 -19.32 -31.68 -5.42
CA GLU A 10 -19.09 -30.99 -4.14
C GLU A 10 -17.75 -31.40 -3.51
N GLU A 11 -17.39 -32.69 -3.53
CA GLU A 11 -16.08 -33.17 -3.07
C GLU A 11 -14.91 -32.56 -3.89
N ILE A 12 -15.11 -32.35 -5.19
CA ILE A 12 -14.11 -31.71 -6.06
C ILE A 12 -13.99 -30.22 -5.73
N HIS A 13 -15.09 -29.53 -5.44
CA HIS A 13 -15.08 -28.10 -5.14
C HIS A 13 -14.43 -27.80 -3.77
N GLU A 14 -14.67 -28.65 -2.76
CA GLU A 14 -13.99 -28.54 -1.46
C GLU A 14 -12.50 -28.89 -1.55
N ALA A 15 -12.12 -29.90 -2.34
CA ALA A 15 -10.70 -30.24 -2.56
C ALA A 15 -9.92 -29.14 -3.31
N ILE A 16 -10.56 -28.45 -4.27
CA ILE A 16 -9.96 -27.31 -4.97
C ILE A 16 -9.80 -26.11 -4.02
N CYS A 17 -10.78 -25.83 -3.16
CA CYS A 17 -10.65 -24.77 -2.16
C CYS A 17 -9.56 -25.09 -1.13
N PHE A 18 -9.45 -26.33 -0.67
CA PHE A 18 -8.47 -26.74 0.34
C PHE A 18 -7.03 -26.74 -0.21
N THR A 19 -6.84 -27.13 -1.48
CA THR A 19 -5.52 -27.06 -2.15
C THR A 19 -5.12 -25.63 -2.51
N MET A 20 -6.08 -24.75 -2.82
CA MET A 20 -5.82 -23.33 -3.08
C MET A 20 -5.56 -22.51 -1.81
N LEU A 21 -6.10 -22.92 -0.65
CA LEU A 21 -5.85 -22.23 0.63
C LEU A 21 -4.50 -22.59 1.29
N LEU A 22 -3.91 -23.75 0.95
CA LEU A 22 -2.71 -24.28 1.63
C LEU A 22 -1.40 -24.18 0.82
N CYS A 23 -1.42 -23.73 -0.45
CA CYS A 23 -0.21 -23.59 -1.27
C CYS A 23 -0.17 -22.28 -2.07
N PRO A 24 0.33 -21.17 -1.51
CA PRO A 24 0.57 -19.95 -2.29
C PRO A 24 1.86 -20.01 -3.12
N TYR A 25 2.25 -21.14 -3.71
CA TYR A 25 3.47 -21.22 -4.52
C TYR A 25 3.38 -22.25 -5.65
N ARG A 26 2.68 -21.89 -6.75
CA ARG A 26 2.99 -22.43 -8.08
C ARG A 26 2.56 -21.48 -9.20
N LYS A 27 2.96 -20.21 -9.13
CA LYS A 27 3.03 -19.36 -10.32
C LYS A 27 4.45 -19.44 -10.86
N ARG A 28 4.66 -20.28 -11.87
CA ARG A 28 5.86 -20.22 -12.71
C ARG A 28 5.75 -18.95 -13.55
N ASN A 29 6.23 -17.84 -13.02
CA ASN A 29 6.45 -16.64 -13.83
C ASN A 29 7.78 -16.87 -14.55
N ALA A 30 7.73 -17.42 -15.76
CA ALA A 30 8.86 -17.33 -16.66
C ALA A 30 9.01 -15.86 -17.04
N ALA A 31 10.15 -15.25 -16.69
CA ALA A 31 10.52 -13.95 -17.24
C ALA A 31 10.48 -14.06 -18.78
N VAL A 32 9.88 -13.08 -19.45
CA VAL A 32 9.92 -13.00 -20.91
C VAL A 32 11.37 -12.72 -21.31
N ILE A 33 12.09 -13.76 -21.70
CA ILE A 33 13.42 -13.64 -22.30
C ILE A 33 13.19 -13.20 -23.74
N THR A 34 13.31 -11.90 -24.01
CA THR A 34 13.47 -11.41 -25.37
C THR A 34 14.83 -11.88 -25.86
N GLY A 35 14.84 -12.84 -26.78
CA GLY A 35 16.02 -13.58 -27.18
C GLY A 35 17.11 -12.69 -27.79
N ALA A 36 18.32 -12.79 -27.24
CA ALA A 36 19.61 -12.77 -27.94
C ALA A 36 20.80 -12.68 -26.95
N ASP A 37 20.96 -13.59 -25.98
CA ASP A 37 22.27 -13.76 -25.31
C ASP A 37 22.42 -15.13 -24.62
N THR A 38 22.67 -16.17 -25.41
CA THR A 38 23.17 -17.45 -24.88
C THR A 38 24.69 -17.40 -24.98
N GLY A 39 25.34 -16.81 -23.98
CA GLY A 39 26.78 -16.95 -23.78
C GLY A 39 27.19 -18.43 -23.64
N PRO A 40 28.48 -18.77 -23.88
CA PRO A 40 28.95 -20.15 -23.89
C PRO A 40 28.64 -20.87 -22.58
N ALA A 41 28.27 -22.14 -22.68
CA ALA A 41 27.80 -22.97 -21.56
C ALA A 41 28.79 -22.95 -20.38
N ARG A 42 28.29 -22.59 -19.19
CA ARG A 42 29.00 -22.64 -17.90
C ARG A 42 29.62 -24.02 -17.67
N GLU A 43 30.84 -24.05 -17.13
CA GLU A 43 31.55 -25.30 -16.79
C GLU A 43 31.00 -25.89 -15.47
N PRO A 44 30.95 -27.23 -15.33
CA PRO A 44 30.35 -27.91 -14.18
C PRO A 44 31.07 -27.70 -12.84
N ASN A 45 32.15 -26.91 -12.80
CA ASN A 45 32.89 -26.55 -11.59
C ASN A 45 32.63 -25.10 -11.12
N ASP A 46 31.75 -24.36 -11.79
CA ASP A 46 31.37 -23.02 -11.33
C ASP A 46 30.61 -23.12 -10.01
N VAL A 47 31.17 -22.51 -8.97
CA VAL A 47 30.55 -22.34 -7.66
C VAL A 47 29.18 -21.71 -7.90
N PRO A 48 28.08 -22.27 -7.35
CA PRO A 48 26.80 -21.58 -7.42
C PRO A 48 27.01 -20.23 -6.74
N ASP A 49 26.91 -19.15 -7.52
CA ASP A 49 26.80 -17.81 -6.95
C ASP A 49 25.62 -17.88 -5.99
N GLU A 50 25.90 -17.81 -4.70
CA GLU A 50 24.98 -17.92 -3.56
C GLU A 50 24.07 -16.67 -3.47
N MET A 51 23.66 -16.14 -4.63
CA MET A 51 22.94 -14.90 -4.86
C MET A 51 21.52 -15.12 -5.37
N HIS A 52 20.92 -16.27 -5.07
CA HIS A 52 19.46 -16.41 -5.10
C HIS A 52 18.96 -17.15 -3.86
N VAL A 53 18.91 -16.42 -2.75
CA VAL A 53 18.16 -16.80 -1.55
C VAL A 53 16.66 -16.83 -1.86
N ASP A 54 16.05 -18.00 -1.67
CA ASP A 54 14.60 -18.19 -1.71
C ASP A 54 13.89 -17.25 -0.71
N PRO A 55 12.78 -16.59 -1.06
CA PRO A 55 12.18 -15.55 -0.22
C PRO A 55 11.34 -16.10 0.95
N SER A 56 11.55 -17.33 1.42
CA SER A 56 10.61 -18.00 2.34
C SER A 56 11.18 -18.60 3.63
N SER A 57 12.47 -18.44 3.94
CA SER A 57 12.99 -18.89 5.24
C SER A 57 13.00 -17.76 6.28
N GLY A 58 12.26 -18.00 7.37
CA GLY A 58 12.31 -17.18 8.58
C GLY A 58 11.26 -16.09 8.62
N ARG A 59 10.66 -15.89 9.80
CA ARG A 59 9.78 -14.75 10.11
C ARG A 59 10.41 -13.49 9.52
N LYS A 60 9.85 -12.98 8.42
CA LYS A 60 10.20 -11.65 7.99
C LYS A 60 9.69 -10.73 9.09
N LYS A 61 10.61 -10.23 9.93
CA LYS A 61 10.62 -8.79 10.15
C LYS A 61 10.37 -8.22 8.76
N GLN A 62 9.22 -7.60 8.56
CA GLN A 62 8.97 -6.87 7.32
C GLN A 62 9.97 -5.72 7.36
N GLU A 63 11.21 -6.03 6.97
CA GLU A 63 12.26 -5.07 6.66
C GLU A 63 11.67 -4.25 5.53
N ASP A 64 11.13 -3.09 5.89
CA ASP A 64 11.23 -1.84 5.14
C ASP A 64 11.32 -1.99 3.62
N ARG A 65 10.43 -2.77 3.02
CA ARG A 65 10.32 -2.79 1.57
C ARG A 65 9.55 -1.53 1.26
N ASP A 66 10.28 -0.45 1.01
CA ASP A 66 9.72 0.83 0.57
C ASP A 66 8.66 0.52 -0.48
N GLU A 67 7.40 0.88 -0.18
CA GLU A 67 6.26 0.66 -1.07
C GLU A 67 6.43 1.60 -2.27
N LEU A 68 7.29 1.20 -3.20
CA LEU A 68 7.60 1.96 -4.40
C LEU A 68 6.50 1.69 -5.43
N ASN A 69 5.45 2.50 -5.39
CA ASN A 69 4.40 2.53 -6.39
C ASN A 69 4.30 3.94 -6.99
N ASP A 70 3.86 4.03 -8.25
CA ASP A 70 3.67 5.30 -8.95
C ASP A 70 2.67 6.24 -8.23
N SER A 71 1.81 5.70 -7.37
CA SER A 71 0.89 6.49 -6.53
C SER A 71 1.58 7.24 -5.38
N ILE A 72 2.76 6.79 -4.96
CA ILE A 72 3.57 7.39 -3.89
C ILE A 72 4.66 8.29 -4.51
N TYR A 73 4.98 8.04 -5.79
CA TYR A 73 5.95 8.84 -6.53
C TYR A 73 5.39 10.21 -6.91
N GLY A 74 6.07 11.27 -6.50
CA GLY A 74 5.77 12.64 -6.94
C GLY A 74 6.96 13.22 -7.70
N GLU A 75 6.73 13.91 -8.81
CA GLU A 75 7.82 14.46 -9.64
C GLU A 75 8.75 15.40 -8.85
N PHE A 76 8.19 16.17 -7.91
CA PHE A 76 8.95 17.14 -7.12
C PHE A 76 9.46 16.58 -5.78
N ILE A 77 8.62 15.85 -5.03
CA ILE A 77 8.96 15.35 -3.68
C ILE A 77 9.54 13.91 -3.72
N ARG A 78 9.62 13.31 -4.92
CA ARG A 78 10.07 11.94 -5.22
C ARG A 78 9.27 10.84 -4.52
N CYS A 79 9.34 10.73 -3.19
CA CYS A 79 8.61 9.73 -2.41
C CYS A 79 7.93 10.41 -1.21
N GLY A 80 6.64 10.20 -1.02
CA GLY A 80 5.81 10.85 0.01
C GLY A 80 6.02 10.38 1.46
N GLY A 81 7.16 9.79 1.81
CA GLY A 81 7.46 9.28 3.15
C GLY A 81 8.74 9.88 3.74
N SER A 82 8.76 10.09 5.06
CA SER A 82 9.97 10.52 5.77
C SER A 82 10.91 9.32 5.99
N PRO A 83 12.17 9.36 5.52
CA PRO A 83 13.13 8.29 5.75
C PRO A 83 13.55 8.15 7.23
N CYS A 84 13.40 9.22 8.02
CA CYS A 84 13.97 9.33 9.37
C CYS A 84 13.11 8.69 10.47
N SER A 85 11.98 8.06 10.13
CA SER A 85 11.04 7.50 11.13
C SER A 85 11.47 6.15 11.73
N LYS A 86 12.56 5.55 11.26
CA LYS A 86 12.98 4.19 11.64
C LYS A 86 13.94 4.17 12.83
N ASP A 87 14.67 5.25 13.03
CA ASP A 87 15.67 5.35 14.07
C ASP A 87 15.03 5.72 15.43
N PRO A 88 15.58 5.23 16.56
CA PRO A 88 15.05 5.55 17.88
C PRO A 88 15.23 7.05 18.17
N TYR A 89 14.09 7.73 18.30
CA TYR A 89 14.05 9.16 18.58
C TYR A 89 14.52 9.44 20.01
N ASN A 90 15.59 10.22 20.14
CA ASN A 90 16.27 10.50 21.40
C ASN A 90 16.01 11.92 21.91
N THR A 91 16.56 12.24 23.08
CA THR A 91 16.38 13.55 23.71
C THR A 91 17.03 14.70 22.93
N ASP A 92 18.06 14.43 22.15
CA ASP A 92 18.71 15.44 21.30
C ASP A 92 17.90 15.70 20.03
N ASP A 93 17.24 14.68 19.47
CA ASP A 93 16.25 14.85 18.39
C ASP A 93 15.09 15.73 18.87
N GLN A 94 14.60 15.48 20.09
CA GLN A 94 13.56 16.31 20.71
C GLN A 94 13.99 17.77 20.90
N LYS A 95 15.25 18.01 21.33
CA LYS A 95 15.80 19.36 21.45
C LYS A 95 15.97 20.04 20.10
N ALA A 96 16.37 19.27 19.08
CA ALA A 96 16.50 19.77 17.72
C ALA A 96 15.12 20.23 17.22
N ASP A 97 14.10 19.39 17.29
CA ASP A 97 12.73 19.75 16.87
C ASP A 97 12.18 20.94 17.66
N ALA A 98 12.42 20.98 18.98
CA ALA A 98 12.04 22.12 19.81
C ALA A 98 12.77 23.42 19.44
N THR A 99 13.94 23.34 18.81
CA THR A 99 14.68 24.52 18.35
C THR A 99 14.28 24.92 16.93
N TYR A 100 14.07 23.97 16.02
CA TYR A 100 13.79 24.24 14.62
C TYR A 100 12.31 24.53 14.34
N SER A 101 11.36 23.86 14.99
CA SER A 101 9.93 24.09 14.78
C SER A 101 9.49 25.54 15.04
N PRO A 102 9.92 26.22 16.12
CA PRO A 102 9.56 27.62 16.35
C PRO A 102 10.17 28.60 15.33
N ILE A 103 11.31 28.23 14.71
CA ILE A 103 11.93 29.05 13.67
C ILE A 103 11.02 29.05 12.44
N ASP A 104 10.55 27.88 12.01
CA ASP A 104 9.63 27.75 10.88
C ASP A 104 8.28 28.42 11.18
N ASP A 105 7.74 28.23 12.39
CA ASP A 105 6.50 28.89 12.81
C ASP A 105 6.59 30.41 12.72
N ARG A 106 7.73 31.00 13.12
CA ARG A 106 7.95 32.46 13.04
C ARG A 106 8.07 32.95 11.60
N MET A 107 8.61 32.12 10.71
CA MET A 107 8.68 32.43 9.27
C MET A 107 7.28 32.47 8.66
N GLU A 108 6.41 31.54 9.06
CA GLU A 108 5.03 31.45 8.56
C GLU A 108 4.09 32.50 9.17
N GLU A 109 4.36 32.97 10.40
CA GLU A 109 3.47 33.82 11.19
C GLU A 109 2.94 35.05 10.43
N ARG A 110 3.79 35.71 9.62
CA ARG A 110 3.41 36.90 8.84
C ARG A 110 2.35 36.65 7.78
N TYR A 111 2.28 35.43 7.25
CA TYR A 111 1.36 35.04 6.17
C TYR A 111 0.29 34.07 6.65
N ARG A 112 0.42 33.57 7.88
CA ARG A 112 -0.40 32.49 8.43
C ARG A 112 -1.88 32.79 8.35
N GLU A 113 -2.31 33.99 8.74
CA GLU A 113 -3.73 34.35 8.72
C GLU A 113 -4.28 34.51 7.30
N TYR A 114 -3.52 35.15 6.41
CA TYR A 114 -3.93 35.34 5.01
C TYR A 114 -4.00 34.00 4.27
N CYS A 115 -2.96 33.18 4.36
CA CYS A 115 -2.92 31.85 3.76
C CYS A 115 -4.03 30.98 4.33
N LYS A 116 -4.18 30.88 5.67
CA LYS A 116 -5.27 30.10 6.28
C LYS A 116 -6.65 30.58 5.83
N LYS A 117 -6.88 31.88 5.72
CA LYS A 117 -8.16 32.44 5.26
C LYS A 117 -8.43 32.10 3.80
N ARG A 118 -7.41 32.22 2.94
CA ARG A 118 -7.49 31.85 1.53
C ARG A 118 -7.73 30.35 1.35
N ASP A 119 -6.90 29.51 1.96
CA ASP A 119 -6.97 28.05 1.84
C ASP A 119 -8.31 27.52 2.41
N ARG A 120 -8.80 28.12 3.50
CA ARG A 120 -10.14 27.82 4.03
C ARG A 120 -11.25 28.23 3.07
N GLY A 121 -11.19 29.44 2.51
CA GLY A 121 -12.18 29.91 1.54
C GLY A 121 -12.22 29.06 0.27
N GLU A 122 -11.04 28.74 -0.29
CA GLU A 122 -10.89 27.86 -1.45
C GLU A 122 -11.41 26.46 -1.15
N THR A 123 -11.08 25.89 0.01
CA THR A 123 -11.57 24.57 0.43
C THR A 123 -13.09 24.55 0.60
N GLU A 124 -13.68 25.57 1.23
CA GLU A 124 -15.13 25.68 1.41
C GLU A 124 -15.86 25.83 0.07
N ASN A 125 -15.34 26.68 -0.83
CA ASN A 125 -15.90 26.85 -2.17
C ASN A 125 -15.81 25.56 -2.98
N TYR A 126 -14.66 24.88 -2.98
CA TYR A 126 -14.48 23.59 -3.65
C TYR A 126 -15.45 22.53 -3.11
N GLN A 127 -15.68 22.50 -1.79
CA GLN A 127 -16.64 21.57 -1.17
C GLN A 127 -18.09 21.89 -1.53
N ARG A 128 -18.44 23.15 -1.80
CA ARG A 128 -19.77 23.56 -2.27
C ARG A 128 -19.96 23.23 -3.75
N GLU A 129 -18.97 23.50 -4.58
CA GLU A 129 -19.00 23.28 -6.03
C GLU A 129 -18.93 21.79 -6.40
N ARG A 130 -18.09 21.02 -5.69
CA ARG A 130 -17.88 19.59 -5.93
C ARG A 130 -17.95 18.81 -4.61
N PRO A 131 -19.15 18.65 -4.03
CA PRO A 131 -19.30 17.88 -2.80
C PRO A 131 -18.89 16.43 -3.04
N LYS A 132 -18.09 15.88 -2.11
CA LYS A 132 -17.72 14.45 -2.15
C LYS A 132 -18.99 13.59 -2.18
N THR A 133 -18.98 12.53 -3.00
CA THR A 133 -20.09 11.58 -3.13
C THR A 133 -20.61 11.10 -1.78
N GLN A 134 -19.70 10.71 -0.87
CA GLN A 134 -20.07 10.30 0.48
C GLN A 134 -20.84 11.38 1.26
N ARG A 135 -20.52 12.67 1.08
CA ARG A 135 -21.18 13.80 1.75
C ARG A 135 -22.60 14.01 1.25
N GLN A 136 -22.82 13.85 -0.06
CA GLN A 136 -24.15 13.92 -0.69
C GLN A 136 -25.10 12.85 -0.11
N PHE A 137 -24.57 11.66 0.17
CA PHE A 137 -25.36 10.55 0.72
C PHE A 137 -25.50 10.56 2.25
N THR A 138 -24.98 11.56 2.96
CA THR A 138 -25.05 11.57 4.44
C THR A 138 -26.48 11.70 4.97
N VAL A 139 -27.36 12.42 4.28
CA VAL A 139 -28.77 12.54 4.66
C VAL A 139 -29.47 11.20 4.41
N LEU A 140 -29.33 10.67 3.19
CA LEU A 140 -29.90 9.38 2.81
C LEU A 140 -29.44 8.22 3.72
N LYS A 141 -28.18 8.22 4.16
CA LYS A 141 -27.69 7.25 5.15
C LYS A 141 -28.38 7.35 6.51
N ARG A 142 -28.73 8.56 6.96
CA ARG A 142 -29.48 8.76 8.22
C ARG A 142 -30.92 8.28 8.06
N ASP A 143 -31.53 8.57 6.92
CA ASP A 143 -32.90 8.15 6.62
C ASP A 143 -33.01 6.61 6.53
N LEU A 144 -32.02 5.95 5.92
CA LEU A 144 -31.95 4.48 5.88
C LEU A 144 -31.85 3.83 7.25
N ALA A 145 -31.22 4.49 8.24
CA ALA A 145 -31.13 3.96 9.59
C ALA A 145 -32.49 3.91 10.32
N SER A 146 -33.49 4.63 9.84
CA SER A 146 -34.86 4.59 10.39
C SER A 146 -35.72 3.44 9.84
N VAL A 147 -35.25 2.72 8.82
CA VAL A 147 -35.98 1.61 8.19
C VAL A 147 -35.71 0.31 8.96
N SER A 148 -36.76 -0.38 9.41
CA SER A 148 -36.67 -1.67 10.09
C SER A 148 -36.36 -2.82 9.12
N GLU A 149 -35.62 -3.84 9.58
CA GLU A 149 -35.24 -5.04 8.80
C GLU A 149 -36.41 -5.94 8.39
N SER A 150 -37.64 -5.62 8.81
CA SER A 150 -38.85 -6.43 8.61
C SER A 150 -39.46 -6.29 7.21
N LYS A 151 -38.64 -6.30 6.16
CA LYS A 151 -39.10 -6.21 4.77
C LYS A 151 -38.32 -7.13 3.85
#